data_AF-B7QDF2-F1
#
_entry.id   AF-B7QDF2-F1
#
_cell.length_a   1.000
_cell.length_b   1.000
_cell.length_c   1.000
_cell.angle_alpha   90.00
_cell.angle_beta   90.00
_cell.angle_gamma   90.00
#
_symmetry.space_group_name_H-M   'P 1'
#
loop_
_entity.id
_entity.type
_entity.pdbx_description
1 polymer ?
#
loop_
_entity_poly.entity_id
_entity_poly.type
_entity_poly.pdbx_seq_one_letter_code
_entity_poly.pdbx_strand_id
1 'polypeptide(L)'
;MANHTGKCYAAEVLYALVEGRGVARGEVGLASFDLRCPTLVVAQFQDDQNYTNTLMRLQILEPKERWSPTPMGELVQLLRKELPMITVVPLDRRLFNDSAGIEYVRNLCVPEYSSIETEVVNK
;
A
#
# COMPACT_ATOMS: atom_id res chain seq x y z
N MET A 1 -35.49 21.77 11.65
CA MET A 1 -34.12 22.06 11.18
C MET A 1 -33.26 20.88 11.58
N ALA A 2 -32.91 20.01 10.64
CA ALA A 2 -32.11 18.82 10.93
C ALA A 2 -30.64 19.25 10.99
N ASN A 3 -30.02 19.09 12.17
CA ASN A 3 -28.59 19.26 12.33
C ASN A 3 -27.88 18.09 11.63
N HIS A 4 -27.41 18.33 10.42
CA HIS A 4 -26.46 17.45 9.75
C HIS A 4 -25.09 17.67 10.41
N THR A 5 -24.88 17.10 11.60
CA THR A 5 -23.52 16.86 12.10
C THR A 5 -22.87 15.87 11.14
N GLY A 6 -22.20 16.39 10.11
CA GLY A 6 -21.32 15.62 9.26
C GLY A 6 -20.27 14.98 10.16
N LYS A 7 -20.38 13.67 10.41
CA LYS A 7 -19.25 12.91 10.93
C LYS A 7 -18.17 12.99 9.86
N CYS A 8 -17.09 13.73 10.14
CA CYS A 8 -15.83 13.52 9.44
C CYS A 8 -15.34 12.13 9.83
N TYR A 9 -15.68 11.11 9.04
CA TYR A 9 -15.10 9.78 9.19
C TYR A 9 -13.62 9.91 8.84
N ALA A 10 -12.75 9.92 9.84
CA ALA A 10 -11.31 9.96 9.63
C ALA A 10 -10.88 8.76 8.76
N ALA A 11 -9.95 8.97 7.83
CA ALA A 11 -9.61 8.00 6.79
C ALA A 11 -9.24 6.62 7.37
N GLU A 12 -9.78 5.55 6.79
CA GLU A 12 -9.50 4.16 7.18
C GLU A 12 -8.82 3.48 5.99
N VAL A 13 -7.58 3.90 5.75
CA VAL A 13 -6.80 3.39 4.62
C VAL A 13 -5.76 2.41 5.14
N LEU A 14 -5.63 1.33 4.39
CA LEU A 14 -4.73 0.23 4.63
C LEU A 14 -3.62 0.25 3.59
N TYR A 15 -2.40 -0.07 3.99
CA TYR A 15 -1.26 -0.03 3.07
C TYR A 15 -0.43 -1.30 3.17
N ALA A 16 0.02 -1.81 2.04
CA ALA A 16 1.04 -2.83 1.92
C ALA A 16 2.27 -2.26 1.22
N LEU A 17 3.45 -2.44 1.82
CA LEU A 17 4.72 -1.92 1.32
C LEU A 17 5.74 -3.04 1.12
N VAL A 18 6.30 -3.17 -0.07
CA VAL A 18 7.33 -4.15 -0.42
C VAL A 18 8.59 -3.41 -0.83
N GLU A 19 9.73 -3.82 -0.27
CA GLU A 19 11.04 -3.38 -0.75
C GLU A 19 11.57 -4.36 -1.79
N GLY A 20 11.94 -3.85 -2.96
CA GLY A 20 12.53 -4.61 -4.05
C GLY A 20 13.93 -5.12 -3.71
N ARG A 21 14.29 -6.28 -4.27
CA ARG A 21 15.60 -6.93 -4.06
C ARG A 21 16.22 -7.32 -5.40
N GLY A 22 17.54 -7.54 -5.40
CA GLY A 22 18.26 -7.95 -6.60
C GLY A 22 18.16 -6.87 -7.69
N VAL A 23 17.59 -7.22 -8.85
CA VAL A 23 17.41 -6.30 -9.98
C VAL A 23 16.45 -5.14 -9.69
N ALA A 24 15.52 -5.32 -8.74
CA ALA A 24 14.60 -4.28 -8.29
C ALA A 24 15.07 -3.57 -7.01
N ARG A 25 16.35 -3.71 -6.63
CA ARG A 25 16.87 -3.04 -5.43
C ARG A 25 16.78 -1.52 -5.60
N GLY A 26 16.29 -0.85 -4.56
CA GLY A 26 16.03 0.60 -4.59
C GLY A 26 14.60 0.93 -5.03
N GLU A 27 13.79 -0.06 -5.40
CA GLU A 27 12.37 0.15 -5.67
C GLU A 27 11.50 -0.20 -4.46
N VAL A 28 10.38 0.51 -4.36
CA VAL A 28 9.32 0.25 -3.39
C VAL A 28 8.02 0.00 -4.15
N GLY A 29 7.39 -1.12 -3.85
CA GLY A 29 6.00 -1.40 -4.20
C GLY A 29 5.08 -0.93 -3.07
N LEU A 30 4.07 -0.15 -3.40
CA LEU A 30 3.04 0.35 -2.50
C LEU A 30 1.67 -0.08 -3.03
N ALA A 31 0.84 -0.65 -2.18
CA ALA A 31 -0.59 -0.80 -2.42
C ALA A 31 -1.37 -0.14 -1.29
N SER A 32 -2.35 0.71 -1.59
CA SER A 32 -3.21 1.35 -0.61
C SER A 32 -4.68 1.09 -0.90
N PHE A 33 -5.46 0.79 0.13
CA PHE A 33 -6.88 0.47 0.01
C PHE A 33 -7.69 1.29 1.02
N ASP A 34 -8.54 2.21 0.55
CA ASP A 34 -9.45 2.98 1.42
C ASP A 34 -10.70 2.14 1.73
N LEU A 35 -10.96 1.88 3.02
CA LEU A 35 -12.10 1.08 3.46
C LEU A 35 -13.44 1.80 3.31
N ARG A 36 -13.44 3.13 3.21
CA ARG A 36 -14.66 3.94 3.05
C ARG A 36 -15.05 4.06 1.58
N CYS A 37 -14.04 4.08 0.71
CA CYS A 37 -14.17 4.12 -0.74
C CYS A 37 -13.29 3.00 -1.29
N PRO A 38 -13.83 1.80 -1.63
CA PRO A 38 -13.08 0.56 -1.88
C PRO A 38 -12.24 0.62 -3.16
N THR A 39 -11.29 1.55 -3.18
CA THR A 39 -10.39 1.88 -4.26
C THR A 39 -9.03 1.39 -3.84
N LEU A 40 -8.50 0.46 -4.63
CA LEU A 40 -7.13 0.01 -4.53
C LEU A 40 -6.27 0.90 -5.43
N VAL A 41 -5.21 1.49 -4.87
CA VAL A 41 -4.15 2.17 -5.62
C VAL A 41 -2.90 1.33 -5.49
N VAL A 42 -2.25 1.01 -6.60
CA VAL A 42 -0.97 0.29 -6.65
C VAL A 42 0.06 1.18 -7.32
N ALA A 43 1.25 1.25 -6.75
CA ALA A 43 2.35 2.04 -7.28
C ALA A 43 3.69 1.31 -7.08
N GLN A 44 4.57 1.43 -8.06
CA GLN A 44 5.97 1.03 -7.95
C GLN A 44 6.83 2.23 -8.30
N PHE A 45 7.84 2.53 -7.49
CA PHE A 45 8.69 3.69 -7.71
C PHE A 45 10.09 3.46 -7.15
N GLN A 46 11.06 4.15 -7.74
CA GLN A 46 12.42 4.23 -7.22
C GLN A 46 12.44 5.12 -5.95
N ASP A 47 13.23 4.71 -4.98
CA ASP A 47 13.44 5.43 -3.74
C ASP A 47 14.93 5.50 -3.39
N ASP A 48 15.25 6.40 -2.48
CA ASP A 48 16.61 6.51 -1.94
C ASP A 48 16.78 5.62 -0.69
N GLN A 49 18.00 5.57 -0.15
CA GLN A 49 18.31 4.81 1.07
C GLN A 49 17.56 5.31 2.32
N ASN A 50 16.98 6.51 2.26
CA ASN A 50 16.20 7.11 3.33
C ASN A 50 14.69 6.93 3.12
N TYR A 51 14.28 6.30 2.02
CA TYR A 51 12.90 6.10 1.58
C TYR A 51 12.07 7.40 1.57
N THR A 52 12.69 8.51 1.14
CA THR A 52 12.06 9.84 1.13
C THR A 52 10.73 9.85 0.37
N ASN A 53 10.67 9.16 -0.78
CA ASN A 53 9.47 9.11 -1.61
C ASN A 53 8.35 8.31 -0.96
N THR A 54 8.69 7.24 -0.26
CA THR A 54 7.75 6.42 0.51
C THR A 54 7.18 7.22 1.68
N LEU A 55 8.03 7.88 2.48
CA LEU A 55 7.58 8.68 3.63
C LEU A 55 6.64 9.81 3.19
N MET A 56 6.98 10.54 2.12
CA MET A 56 6.13 11.61 1.60
C MET A 56 4.75 11.09 1.17
N ARG A 57 4.71 9.97 0.45
CA ARG A 57 3.44 9.35 0.02
C ARG A 57 2.61 8.92 1.22
N LEU A 58 3.22 8.32 2.24
CA LEU A 58 2.53 7.94 3.46
C LEU A 58 1.98 9.17 4.21
N GLN A 59 2.71 10.28 4.26
CA GLN A 59 2.20 11.51 4.89
C GLN A 59 0.97 12.06 4.17
N ILE A 60 0.97 12.08 2.83
CA ILE A 60 -0.17 12.53 2.03
C ILE A 60 -1.39 11.63 2.24
N LEU A 61 -1.14 10.33 2.37
CA LEU A 61 -2.20 9.33 2.46
C LEU A 61 -2.83 9.25 3.87
N GLU A 62 -2.20 9.84 4.90
CA GLU A 62 -2.64 9.82 6.32
C GLU A 62 -3.13 8.44 6.85
N PRO A 63 -2.26 7.40 6.88
CA PRO A 63 -2.66 6.06 7.30
C PRO A 63 -3.13 5.99 8.76
N LYS A 64 -4.21 5.23 9.00
CA LYS A 64 -4.54 4.75 10.34
C LYS A 64 -3.97 3.35 10.64
N GLU A 65 -3.74 2.51 9.64
CA GLU A 65 -3.24 1.14 9.85
C GLU A 65 -2.31 0.68 8.72
N ARG A 66 -1.27 -0.09 9.05
CA ARG A 66 -0.21 -0.51 8.12
C ARG A 66 0.05 -2.00 8.13
N TRP A 67 0.25 -2.53 6.93
CA TRP A 67 0.61 -3.92 6.70
C TRP A 67 1.95 -4.00 5.95
N SER A 68 2.78 -4.96 6.30
CA SER A 68 4.09 -5.15 5.69
C SER A 68 4.38 -6.63 5.46
N PRO A 69 4.91 -7.03 4.30
CA PRO A 69 5.24 -8.41 3.93
C PRO A 69 6.29 -9.05 4.82
N THR A 70 7.09 -8.24 5.51
CA THR A 70 8.23 -8.75 6.28
C THR A 70 8.34 -7.99 7.59
N PRO A 71 8.52 -8.69 8.73
CA PRO A 71 8.75 -8.04 10.01
C PRO A 71 10.12 -7.34 10.10
N MET A 72 10.99 -7.55 9.10
CA MET A 72 12.42 -7.26 9.10
C MET A 72 12.87 -6.66 7.76
N GLY A 73 13.57 -5.54 7.81
CA GLY A 73 14.08 -4.78 6.65
C GLY A 73 14.32 -3.32 7.03
N GLU A 74 15.16 -2.61 6.27
CA GLU A 74 15.49 -1.20 6.51
C GLU A 74 14.22 -0.33 6.44
N LEU A 75 13.38 -0.56 5.43
CA LEU A 75 12.07 0.09 5.31
C LEU A 75 11.19 -0.11 6.55
N VAL A 76 11.13 -1.34 7.09
CA VAL A 76 10.28 -1.65 8.26
C VAL A 76 10.80 -0.93 9.51
N GLN A 77 12.12 -0.86 9.68
CA GLN A 77 12.75 -0.15 10.80
C GLN A 77 12.51 1.35 10.70
N LEU A 78 12.68 1.94 9.52
CA LEU A 78 12.38 3.35 9.26
C LEU A 78 10.92 3.66 9.59
N LEU A 79 9.98 2.85 9.10
CA LEU A 79 8.55 3.07 9.35
C LEU A 79 8.20 3.02 10.83
N ARG A 80 8.82 2.10 11.61
CA ARG A 80 8.63 2.06 13.07
C ARG A 80 9.17 3.32 13.77
N LYS A 81 10.24 3.90 13.24
CA LYS A 81 10.88 5.10 13.80
C LYS A 81 10.12 6.37 13.48
N GLU A 82 9.80 6.59 12.21
CA GLU A 82 9.20 7.84 11.72
C GLU A 82 7.67 7.87 11.90
N LEU A 83 7.02 6.70 12.00
CA LEU A 83 5.57 6.57 12.13
C LEU A 83 5.18 5.66 13.31
N PRO A 84 5.52 6.02 14.56
CA PRO A 84 5.38 5.16 15.73
C PRO A 84 3.92 4.85 16.10
N MET A 85 2.98 5.68 15.64
CA MET A 85 1.54 5.53 15.90
C MET A 85 0.86 4.52 14.96
N ILE A 86 1.57 4.03 13.94
CA ILE A 86 0.99 3.15 12.93
C ILE A 86 1.36 1.70 13.23
N THR A 87 0.35 0.87 13.47
CA THR A 87 0.51 -0.58 13.71
C THR A 87 1.15 -1.26 12.53
N VAL A 88 2.15 -2.11 12.78
CA VAL A 88 2.90 -2.86 11.77
C VAL A 88 2.49 -4.32 11.82
N VAL A 89 1.74 -4.80 10.83
CA VAL A 89 1.40 -6.22 10.78
C VAL A 89 2.34 -6.94 9.80
N PRO A 90 3.17 -7.88 10.26
CA PRO A 90 3.91 -8.76 9.35
C PRO A 90 2.94 -9.75 8.70
N LEU A 91 3.01 -9.84 7.37
CA LEU A 91 2.22 -10.76 6.58
C LEU A 91 3.07 -11.94 6.12
N ASP A 92 2.43 -13.08 5.88
CA ASP A 92 3.11 -14.24 5.33
C ASP A 92 3.53 -13.96 3.88
N ARG A 93 4.78 -14.29 3.53
CA ARG A 93 5.32 -14.10 2.19
C ARG A 93 4.49 -14.78 1.09
N ARG A 94 3.78 -15.87 1.41
CA ARG A 94 2.89 -16.58 0.48
C ARG A 94 1.75 -15.70 -0.03
N LEU A 95 1.39 -14.65 0.70
CA LEU A 95 0.39 -13.67 0.27
C LEU A 95 0.91 -12.73 -0.83
N PHE A 96 2.23 -12.71 -1.08
CA PHE A 96 2.89 -11.88 -2.10
C PHE A 96 3.24 -12.74 -3.32
N ASN A 97 2.20 -13.33 -3.92
CA ASN A 97 2.32 -14.15 -5.13
C ASN A 97 1.73 -13.40 -6.32
N ASP A 98 2.53 -13.16 -7.36
CA ASP A 98 2.10 -12.37 -8.52
C ASP A 98 0.92 -13.01 -9.26
N SER A 99 0.95 -14.33 -9.50
CA SER A 99 -0.12 -15.04 -10.22
C SER A 99 -1.46 -14.95 -9.48
N ALA A 100 -1.45 -15.19 -8.17
CA ALA A 100 -2.65 -15.06 -7.34
C ALA A 100 -3.11 -13.60 -7.27
N GLY A 101 -2.17 -12.64 -7.15
CA GLY A 101 -2.47 -11.21 -7.17
C GLY A 101 -3.18 -10.76 -8.44
N ILE A 102 -2.68 -11.18 -9.61
CA ILE A 102 -3.30 -10.88 -10.91
C ILE A 102 -4.70 -11.51 -11.00
N GLU A 103 -4.88 -12.73 -10.50
CA GLU A 103 -6.20 -13.38 -10.45
C GLU A 103 -7.19 -12.60 -9.57
N TYR A 104 -6.75 -12.10 -8.41
CA TYR A 104 -7.59 -11.22 -7.59
C TYR A 104 -7.96 -9.94 -8.31
N VAL A 105 -7.02 -9.29 -9.00
CA VAL A 105 -7.31 -8.09 -9.79
C VAL A 105 -8.36 -8.40 -10.86
N ARG A 106 -8.21 -9.50 -11.61
CA ARG A 106 -9.19 -9.92 -12.63
C ARG A 106 -10.60 -10.15 -12.07
N ASN A 107 -10.69 -10.78 -10.91
CA ASN A 107 -11.97 -11.21 -10.34
C ASN A 107 -12.67 -10.12 -9.52
N LEU A 108 -11.91 -9.18 -8.94
CA LEU A 108 -12.44 -8.15 -8.03
C LEU A 108 -12.50 -6.76 -8.66
N CYS A 109 -11.75 -6.50 -9.73
CA CYS A 109 -11.78 -5.21 -10.41
C CYS A 109 -13.10 -5.05 -11.18
N VAL A 110 -13.71 -3.87 -11.05
CA VAL A 110 -14.90 -3.54 -11.84
C VAL A 110 -14.51 -3.27 -13.30
N PRO A 111 -15.38 -3.58 -14.28
CA PRO A 111 -15.04 -3.53 -15.71
C PRO A 111 -14.46 -2.19 -16.19
N GLU A 112 -14.89 -1.08 -15.59
CA GLU A 112 -14.47 0.30 -15.90
C GLU A 112 -12.98 0.52 -15.64
N TYR A 113 -12.35 -0.28 -14.78
CA TYR A 113 -10.92 -0.21 -14.46
C TYR A 113 -10.13 -1.42 -14.96
N SER A 114 -10.68 -2.22 -15.87
CA SER A 114 -10.05 -3.44 -16.39
C SER A 114 -8.65 -3.23 -17.03
N SER A 115 -8.34 -2.01 -17.48
CA SER A 115 -7.01 -1.65 -17.99
C SER A 115 -5.88 -1.88 -16.98
N ILE A 116 -6.18 -1.84 -15.67
CA ILE A 116 -5.21 -2.07 -14.60
C ILE A 116 -4.54 -3.45 -14.69
N GLU A 117 -5.23 -4.46 -15.22
CA GLU A 117 -4.65 -5.79 -15.41
C GLU A 117 -3.41 -5.73 -16.31
N THR A 118 -3.50 -4.95 -17.40
CA THR A 118 -2.40 -4.82 -18.36
C THR A 118 -1.20 -4.13 -17.73
N GLU A 119 -1.45 -3.13 -16.89
CA GLU A 119 -0.41 -2.39 -16.17
C GLU A 119 0.28 -3.24 -15.10
N VAL A 120 -0.48 -4.07 -14.37
CA VAL A 120 0.05 -4.96 -13.33
C VAL A 120 0.80 -6.17 -13.93
N VAL A 121 0.42 -6.63 -15.12
CA VAL A 121 1.09 -7.74 -15.82
C VAL A 121 2.40 -7.29 -16.49
N ASN A 122 2.45 -6.07 -17.03
CA ASN A 122 3.59 -5.58 -17.82
C ASN A 122 4.65 -4.83 -16.97
N LYS A 123 4.90 -5.30 -15.74
CA LYS A 123 5.96 -4.75 -14.88
C LYS A 123 7.33 -4.73 -15.55
#